data_AF-A0A199VC16-F1
#
_entry.id   AF-A0A199VC16-F1
#
_cell.length_a   1.000
_cell.length_b   1.000
_cell.length_c   1.000
_cell.angle_alpha   90.00
_cell.angle_beta   90.00
_cell.angle_gamma   90.00
#
_symmetry.space_group_name_H-M   'P 1'
#
loop_
_entity.id
_entity.type
_entity.pdbx_description
1 polymer ?
#
loop_
_entity_poly.entity_id
_entity_poly.type
_entity_poly.pdbx_seq_one_letter_code
_entity_poly.pdbx_strand_id
1 'polypeptide(L)'
;MYIDSRCLYFQKPLLESGTLGAKCNTQMVIPHLTENYGASRDPPEKQAPMCTVHSFPHNIDHCLTWARSEFEGLLEKTPTEVNTFLSNPSAYAAAMRNAGDAQARDQLERVLECLDKDRCETFQDCITWARLKFEDYFSNRVKQLTFTFPEDSITSSGAPFWSAPKRFPRPLQFASSDPSHLNFILAGSILRADVFGIPIPDWAKNPKKFAAAVDKVLVPEFQPKQGVKIVTDEKATSLSTASIDDTAMIENLIARLEDCAKKLPPGFRMKPIQFEKDDDTNYHMDFIAGLANMRARNYSIPEVDKLKAKFIAGRIIPAIATSTAMATGLVCLELYKILAGGHKLEDYRNTFANLALPLFSMAEPVPPKTIKHRDMSWTVWDRWTIHGNITLRELLEWLKQKGLHAYSISCGTSLLYNSMFPRHKDRLDKYSVDVAKEVAKVTCPRTVAPGRRGGAEDDEDNDIDIPLVSIYFR
;
A
#
# COMPACT_ATOMS: atom_id res chain seq x y z
N MET A 1 -4.03 4.03 -16.07
CA MET A 1 -4.16 5.41 -15.56
C MET A 1 -3.09 6.39 -16.08
N TYR A 2 -1.78 6.19 -15.85
CA TYR A 2 -0.77 7.15 -16.33
C TYR A 2 -0.76 7.31 -17.86
N ILE A 3 -0.72 6.19 -18.59
CA ILE A 3 -0.71 6.18 -20.07
C ILE A 3 -1.99 6.79 -20.63
N ASP A 4 -3.16 6.43 -20.07
CA ASP A 4 -4.44 7.06 -20.40
C ASP A 4 -4.39 8.60 -20.30
N SER A 5 -3.86 9.13 -19.19
CA SER A 5 -3.71 10.58 -19.03
C SER A 5 -2.82 11.24 -20.09
N ARG A 6 -1.81 10.52 -20.57
CA ARG A 6 -0.92 10.98 -21.66
C ARG A 6 -1.62 10.91 -23.00
N CYS A 7 -2.34 9.82 -23.30
CA CYS A 7 -3.12 9.67 -24.52
C CYS A 7 -4.22 10.73 -24.62
N LEU A 8 -4.91 11.03 -23.50
CA LEU A 8 -5.84 12.14 -23.41
C LEU A 8 -5.18 13.49 -23.71
N TYR A 9 -4.05 13.76 -23.06
CA TYR A 9 -3.30 15.02 -23.25
C TYR A 9 -2.83 15.20 -24.70
N PHE A 10 -2.27 14.15 -25.32
CA PHE A 10 -1.75 14.19 -26.68
C PHE A 10 -2.77 13.84 -27.76
N GLN A 11 -4.04 13.62 -27.39
CA GLN A 11 -5.12 13.20 -28.29
C GLN A 11 -4.70 12.01 -29.16
N LYS A 12 -4.18 10.96 -28.50
CA LYS A 12 -3.75 9.72 -29.16
C LYS A 12 -4.71 8.58 -28.81
N PRO A 13 -5.06 7.72 -29.78
CA PRO A 13 -5.77 6.49 -29.48
C PRO A 13 -4.99 5.62 -28.50
N LEU A 14 -5.71 4.93 -27.62
CA LEU A 14 -5.18 3.93 -26.69
C LEU A 14 -5.97 2.63 -26.86
N LEU A 15 -5.23 1.56 -27.14
CA LEU A 15 -5.74 0.20 -27.20
C LEU A 15 -5.36 -0.48 -25.87
N GLU A 16 -6.33 -0.67 -24.99
CA GLU A 16 -6.11 -1.22 -23.66
C GLU A 16 -6.58 -2.68 -23.56
N SER A 17 -5.89 -3.50 -22.77
CA SER A 17 -6.29 -4.89 -22.54
C SER A 17 -5.75 -5.43 -21.22
N GLY A 18 -6.56 -6.24 -20.54
CA GLY A 18 -6.19 -6.91 -19.29
C GLY A 18 -6.53 -8.40 -19.30
N THR A 19 -5.81 -9.18 -18.48
CA THR A 19 -6.07 -10.62 -18.30
C THR A 19 -6.05 -11.00 -16.82
N LEU A 20 -6.92 -11.94 -16.44
CA LEU A 20 -6.94 -12.56 -15.11
C LEU A 20 -7.32 -14.05 -15.25
N GLY A 21 -6.32 -14.92 -15.28
CA GLY A 21 -6.50 -16.34 -15.56
C GLY A 21 -7.16 -16.54 -16.92
N ALA A 22 -8.32 -17.21 -16.96
CA ALA A 22 -9.09 -17.44 -18.18
C ALA A 22 -9.90 -16.23 -18.66
N LYS A 23 -9.95 -15.13 -17.88
CA LYS A 23 -10.68 -13.91 -18.22
C LYS A 23 -9.79 -12.92 -18.96
N CYS A 24 -10.35 -12.17 -19.89
CA CYS A 24 -9.72 -10.97 -20.43
C CYS A 24 -10.73 -9.88 -20.76
N ASN A 25 -10.25 -8.67 -20.91
CA ASN A 25 -11.00 -7.55 -21.45
C ASN A 25 -10.15 -6.73 -22.43
N THR A 26 -10.79 -6.07 -23.38
CA THR A 26 -10.20 -5.05 -24.25
C THR A 26 -11.05 -3.78 -24.21
N GLN A 27 -10.40 -2.62 -24.23
CA GLN A 27 -11.08 -1.32 -24.25
C GLN A 27 -10.44 -0.40 -25.27
N MET A 28 -11.29 0.16 -26.15
CA MET A 28 -10.89 1.07 -27.21
C MET A 28 -11.12 2.50 -26.75
N VAL A 29 -10.04 3.26 -26.64
CA VAL A 29 -10.05 4.67 -26.25
C VAL A 29 -9.67 5.50 -27.47
N ILE A 30 -10.67 6.11 -28.11
CA ILE A 30 -10.52 6.85 -29.38
C ILE A 30 -10.81 8.34 -29.15
N PRO A 31 -9.87 9.25 -29.49
CA PRO A 31 -10.03 10.67 -29.26
C PRO A 31 -11.31 11.23 -29.87
N HIS A 32 -12.02 12.06 -29.10
CA HIS A 32 -13.28 12.70 -29.48
C HIS A 32 -14.44 11.74 -29.82
N LEU A 33 -14.28 10.42 -29.61
CA LEU A 33 -15.29 9.42 -29.95
C LEU A 33 -15.74 8.61 -28.75
N THR A 34 -14.82 8.18 -27.89
CA THR A 34 -15.12 7.34 -26.70
C THR A 34 -14.76 8.06 -25.41
N GLU A 35 -15.15 7.55 -24.25
CA GLU A 35 -14.54 7.95 -22.98
C GLU A 35 -13.06 7.51 -22.89
N ASN A 36 -12.32 8.10 -21.96
CA ASN A 36 -10.96 7.68 -21.61
C ASN A 36 -11.00 6.53 -20.60
N TYR A 37 -9.91 5.75 -20.48
CA TYR A 37 -9.87 4.57 -19.60
C TYR A 37 -10.18 4.93 -18.14
N GLY A 38 -9.68 6.08 -17.68
CA GLY A 38 -9.89 6.57 -16.31
C GLY A 38 -11.29 7.10 -16.00
N ALA A 39 -12.22 7.12 -16.97
CA ALA A 39 -13.60 7.54 -16.75
C ALA A 39 -14.39 6.51 -15.91
N SER A 40 -14.11 5.23 -16.13
CA SER A 40 -14.63 4.12 -15.34
C SER A 40 -13.73 3.82 -14.14
N ARG A 41 -14.33 3.54 -12.98
CA ARG A 41 -13.60 3.08 -11.79
C ARG A 41 -13.78 1.59 -11.61
N ASP A 42 -12.67 0.85 -11.67
CA ASP A 42 -12.65 -0.54 -11.25
C ASP A 42 -12.92 -0.64 -9.73
N PRO A 43 -13.56 -1.74 -9.27
CA PRO A 43 -13.73 -1.97 -7.84
C PRO A 43 -12.36 -1.96 -7.14
N PRO A 44 -12.19 -1.17 -6.05
CA PRO A 44 -10.94 -1.18 -5.31
C PRO A 44 -10.69 -2.56 -4.69
N GLU A 45 -9.42 -2.90 -4.51
CA GLU A 45 -9.05 -4.09 -3.75
C GLU A 45 -9.65 -4.03 -2.34
N LYS A 46 -10.39 -5.07 -1.95
CA LYS A 46 -10.94 -5.17 -0.60
C LYS A 46 -9.80 -5.44 0.38
N GLN A 47 -9.52 -4.48 1.25
CA GLN A 47 -8.59 -4.66 2.37
C GLN A 47 -9.38 -5.01 3.63
N ALA A 48 -8.90 -6.01 4.38
CA ALA A 48 -9.49 -6.36 5.66
C ALA A 48 -9.21 -5.24 6.69
N PRO A 49 -10.16 -4.94 7.61
CA PRO A 49 -9.93 -3.98 8.68
C PRO A 49 -8.71 -4.36 9.53
N MET A 50 -7.99 -3.35 10.04
CA MET A 50 -6.78 -3.57 10.84
C MET A 50 -7.04 -4.42 12.08
N CYS A 51 -8.18 -4.24 12.77
CA CYS A 51 -8.51 -5.06 13.94
C CYS A 51 -8.76 -6.53 13.57
N THR A 52 -9.27 -6.81 12.36
CA THR A 52 -9.47 -8.17 11.85
C THR A 52 -8.12 -8.83 11.57
N VAL A 53 -7.17 -8.09 10.97
CA VAL A 53 -5.82 -8.57 10.70
C VAL A 53 -5.01 -8.74 12.00
N HIS A 54 -5.16 -7.84 12.98
CA HIS A 54 -4.35 -7.86 14.21
C HIS A 54 -4.92 -8.70 15.34
N SER A 55 -6.24 -8.81 15.49
CA SER A 55 -6.86 -9.43 16.67
C SER A 55 -7.89 -10.52 16.36
N PHE A 56 -8.61 -10.44 15.23
CA PHE A 56 -9.75 -11.32 14.94
C PHE A 56 -9.74 -11.90 13.52
N PRO A 57 -8.70 -12.66 13.12
CA PRO A 57 -8.70 -13.33 11.83
C PRO A 57 -9.79 -14.41 11.80
N HIS A 58 -10.39 -14.61 10.63
CA HIS A 58 -11.43 -15.63 10.42
C HIS A 58 -11.28 -16.41 9.11
N ASN A 59 -10.26 -16.07 8.31
CA ASN A 59 -9.85 -16.80 7.10
C ASN A 59 -8.32 -16.76 6.99
N ILE A 60 -7.76 -17.53 6.07
CA ILE A 60 -6.31 -17.62 5.88
C ILE A 60 -5.71 -16.34 5.28
N ASP A 61 -6.45 -15.61 4.46
CA ASP A 61 -6.03 -14.34 3.86
C ASP A 61 -5.68 -13.30 4.93
N HIS A 62 -6.44 -13.25 6.03
CA HIS A 62 -6.16 -12.37 7.17
C HIS A 62 -4.87 -12.79 7.88
N CYS A 63 -4.69 -14.09 8.10
CA CYS A 63 -3.46 -14.65 8.69
C CYS A 63 -2.23 -14.38 7.82
N LEU A 64 -2.34 -14.51 6.49
CA LEU A 64 -1.24 -14.27 5.55
C LEU A 64 -0.93 -12.78 5.40
N THR A 65 -1.94 -11.91 5.39
CA THR A 65 -1.75 -10.46 5.40
C THR A 65 -0.98 -10.02 6.64
N TRP A 66 -1.35 -10.56 7.81
CA TRP A 66 -0.61 -10.32 9.04
C TRP A 66 0.81 -10.88 8.97
N ALA A 67 0.98 -12.14 8.57
CA ALA A 67 2.28 -12.80 8.49
C ALA A 67 3.25 -12.05 7.57
N ARG A 68 2.76 -11.53 6.44
CA ARG A 68 3.51 -10.68 5.53
C ARG A 68 3.95 -9.37 6.19
N SER A 69 3.05 -8.72 6.94
CA SER A 69 3.36 -7.50 7.70
C SER A 69 4.42 -7.74 8.78
N GLU A 70 4.33 -8.85 9.53
CA GLU A 70 5.34 -9.21 10.54
C GLU A 70 6.68 -9.57 9.91
N PHE A 71 6.70 -10.29 8.79
CA PHE A 71 7.92 -10.55 8.01
C PHE A 71 8.63 -9.23 7.67
N GLU A 72 7.91 -8.29 7.05
CA GLU A 72 8.47 -6.99 6.67
C GLU A 72 8.91 -6.19 7.90
N GLY A 73 8.10 -6.19 8.97
CA GLY A 73 8.43 -5.50 10.20
C GLY A 73 9.75 -5.99 10.80
N LEU A 74 9.87 -7.30 11.02
CA LEU A 74 10.98 -7.92 11.74
C LEU A 74 12.27 -7.98 10.92
N LEU A 75 12.18 -8.21 9.60
CA LEU A 75 13.34 -8.59 8.77
C LEU A 75 13.73 -7.50 7.76
N GLU A 76 12.86 -6.54 7.46
CA GLU A 76 13.14 -5.47 6.50
C GLU A 76 13.15 -4.09 7.17
N LYS A 77 12.02 -3.67 7.75
CA LYS A 77 11.79 -2.33 8.28
C LYS A 77 12.65 -2.06 9.51
N THR A 78 12.62 -2.94 10.52
CA THR A 78 13.44 -2.77 11.73
C THR A 78 14.95 -2.77 11.43
N PRO A 79 15.51 -3.70 10.64
CA PRO A 79 16.92 -3.64 10.26
C PRO A 79 17.30 -2.40 9.44
N THR A 80 16.42 -1.95 8.54
CA THR A 80 16.62 -0.70 7.79
C THR A 80 16.69 0.49 8.73
N GLU A 81 15.77 0.55 9.69
CA GLU A 81 15.71 1.62 10.67
C GLU A 81 16.93 1.67 11.59
N VAL A 82 17.39 0.50 12.05
CA VAL A 82 18.66 0.37 12.79
C VAL A 82 19.81 0.94 11.96
N ASN A 83 19.89 0.61 10.66
CA ASN A 83 20.94 1.14 9.79
C ASN A 83 20.82 2.66 9.59
N THR A 84 19.61 3.21 9.51
CA THR A 84 19.38 4.67 9.45
C THR A 84 19.93 5.35 10.71
N PHE A 85 19.56 4.84 11.89
CA PHE A 85 20.08 5.33 13.17
C PHE A 85 21.62 5.26 13.24
N LEU A 86 22.20 4.10 12.95
CA LEU A 86 23.65 3.89 13.00
C LEU A 86 24.43 4.71 11.95
N SER A 87 23.77 5.22 10.90
CA SER A 87 24.41 6.07 9.89
C SER A 87 24.58 7.51 10.36
N ASN A 88 23.60 8.04 11.08
CA ASN A 88 23.68 9.38 11.65
C ASN A 88 22.85 9.47 12.95
N PRO A 89 23.41 9.04 14.09
CA PRO A 89 22.68 8.98 15.35
C PRO A 89 22.10 10.33 15.80
N SER A 90 22.83 11.43 15.58
CA SER A 90 22.39 12.77 16.01
C SER A 90 21.24 13.30 15.16
N ALA A 91 21.30 13.15 13.84
CA ALA A 91 20.20 13.53 12.95
C ALA A 91 18.96 12.66 13.19
N TYR A 92 19.16 11.36 13.44
CA TYR A 92 18.10 10.43 13.78
C TYR A 92 17.39 10.85 15.07
N ALA A 93 18.15 11.07 16.15
CA ALA A 93 17.60 11.52 17.43
C ALA A 93 16.85 12.86 17.30
N ALA A 94 17.38 13.81 16.52
CA ALA A 94 16.69 15.07 16.24
C ALA A 94 15.36 14.87 15.49
N ALA A 95 15.32 13.95 14.52
CA ALA A 95 14.09 13.62 13.79
C ALA A 95 13.03 13.00 14.71
N MET A 96 13.41 12.07 15.59
CA MET A 96 12.48 11.44 16.54
C MET A 96 11.94 12.45 17.56
N ARG A 97 12.77 13.38 18.04
CA ARG A 97 12.33 14.50 18.90
C ARG A 97 11.36 15.43 18.20
N ASN A 98 11.61 15.75 16.94
CA ASN A 98 10.75 16.64 16.15
C ASN A 98 9.39 16.00 15.85
N ALA A 99 9.34 14.68 15.67
CA ALA A 99 8.09 13.95 15.50
C ALA A 99 7.29 13.94 16.82
N GLY A 100 7.94 13.58 17.94
CA GLY A 100 7.38 13.72 19.29
C GLY A 100 6.06 12.97 19.54
N ASP A 101 5.73 11.97 18.71
CA ASP A 101 4.47 11.24 18.73
C ASP A 101 4.63 9.76 19.12
N ALA A 102 3.50 9.08 19.34
CA ALA A 102 3.49 7.66 19.71
C ALA A 102 4.13 6.76 18.64
N GLN A 103 4.07 7.17 17.37
CA GLN A 103 4.69 6.43 16.27
C GLN A 103 6.22 6.46 16.38
N ALA A 104 6.80 7.63 16.67
CA ALA A 104 8.22 7.77 16.91
C ALA A 104 8.67 6.96 18.14
N ARG A 105 7.88 6.98 19.22
CA ARG A 105 8.14 6.17 20.41
C ARG A 105 8.17 4.67 20.09
N ASP A 106 7.12 4.15 19.45
CA ASP A 106 7.02 2.72 19.09
C ASP A 106 8.15 2.29 18.14
N GLN A 107 8.59 3.19 17.25
CA GLN A 107 9.74 2.94 16.36
C GLN A 107 11.04 2.85 17.15
N LEU A 108 11.31 3.76 18.10
CA LEU A 108 12.48 3.71 18.98
C LEU A 108 12.49 2.44 19.83
N GLU A 109 11.35 2.04 20.41
CA GLU A 109 11.23 0.82 21.20
C GLU A 109 11.62 -0.42 20.38
N ARG A 110 11.15 -0.51 19.12
CA ARG A 110 11.49 -1.63 18.23
C ARG A 110 12.98 -1.68 17.88
N VAL A 111 13.59 -0.53 17.59
CA VAL A 111 15.02 -0.44 17.27
C VAL A 111 15.84 -0.84 18.50
N LEU A 112 15.48 -0.33 19.68
CA LEU A 112 16.14 -0.65 20.93
C LEU A 112 15.99 -2.12 21.30
N GLU A 113 14.77 -2.69 21.21
CA GLU A 113 14.54 -4.11 21.46
C GLU A 113 15.41 -4.97 20.53
N CYS A 114 15.52 -4.60 19.25
CA CYS A 114 16.35 -5.32 18.27
C CYS A 114 17.85 -5.31 18.60
N LEU A 115 18.37 -4.20 19.13
CA LEU A 115 19.80 -4.01 19.42
C LEU A 115 20.21 -4.43 20.83
N ASP A 116 19.26 -4.55 21.75
CA ASP A 116 19.50 -4.88 23.16
C ASP A 116 19.03 -6.30 23.47
N LYS A 117 17.71 -6.48 23.64
CA LYS A 117 17.10 -7.74 24.11
C LYS A 117 17.10 -8.85 23.06
N ASP A 118 16.82 -8.50 21.81
CA ASP A 118 16.71 -9.44 20.68
C ASP A 118 18.04 -9.52 19.87
N ARG A 119 19.15 -8.98 20.38
CA ARG A 119 20.45 -9.02 19.72
C ARG A 119 20.94 -10.47 19.64
N CYS A 120 21.43 -10.87 18.47
CA CYS A 120 22.02 -12.19 18.25
C CYS A 120 23.51 -12.05 17.97
N GLU A 121 24.34 -12.93 18.56
CA GLU A 121 25.77 -13.03 18.25
C GLU A 121 26.12 -14.42 17.71
N THR A 122 25.34 -15.43 18.08
CA THR A 122 25.47 -16.82 17.66
C THR A 122 24.19 -17.34 17.01
N PHE A 123 24.28 -18.43 16.25
CA PHE A 123 23.10 -19.07 15.70
C PHE A 123 22.14 -19.61 16.78
N GLN A 124 22.64 -19.95 17.97
CA GLN A 124 21.80 -20.36 19.11
C GLN A 124 20.95 -19.18 19.63
N ASP A 125 21.45 -17.95 19.55
CA ASP A 125 20.67 -16.76 19.89
C ASP A 125 19.54 -16.55 18.88
N CYS A 126 19.78 -16.82 17.59
CA CYS A 126 18.74 -16.80 16.56
C CYS A 126 17.65 -17.84 16.82
N ILE A 127 18.03 -19.05 17.27
CA ILE A 127 17.09 -20.10 17.68
C ILE A 127 16.26 -19.64 18.89
N THR A 128 16.93 -19.07 19.90
CA THR A 128 16.27 -18.51 21.08
C THR A 128 15.27 -17.43 20.69
N TRP A 129 15.68 -16.49 19.83
CA TRP A 129 14.82 -15.43 19.30
C TRP A 129 13.58 -16.00 18.62
N ALA A 130 13.75 -16.94 17.68
CA ALA A 130 12.63 -17.54 16.95
C ALA A 130 11.67 -18.30 17.89
N ARG A 131 12.21 -19.03 18.89
CA ARG A 131 11.42 -19.75 19.90
C ARG A 131 10.65 -18.81 20.82
N LEU A 132 11.23 -17.68 21.20
CA LEU A 132 10.55 -16.67 21.99
C LEU A 132 9.49 -15.91 21.18
N LYS A 133 9.71 -15.67 19.88
CA LYS A 133 8.67 -15.12 18.99
C LYS A 133 7.50 -16.09 18.81
N PHE A 134 7.76 -17.40 18.72
CA PHE A 134 6.68 -18.40 18.75
C PHE A 134 5.84 -18.25 20.02
N GLU A 135 6.50 -18.20 21.18
CA GLU A 135 5.80 -18.07 22.47
C GLU A 135 5.02 -16.76 22.55
N ASP A 136 5.62 -15.64 22.13
CA ASP A 136 4.97 -14.34 22.16
C ASP A 136 3.70 -14.33 21.29
N TYR A 137 3.83 -14.65 20.01
CA TYR A 137 2.73 -14.53 19.05
C TYR A 137 1.60 -15.55 19.29
N PHE A 138 1.95 -16.82 19.51
CA PHE A 138 0.97 -17.91 19.43
C PHE A 138 0.53 -18.43 20.79
N SER A 139 1.20 -18.03 21.87
CA SER A 139 0.87 -18.42 23.25
C SER A 139 0.55 -17.19 24.10
N ASN A 140 1.50 -16.30 24.35
CA ASN A 140 1.37 -15.19 25.31
C ASN A 140 0.32 -14.16 24.89
N ARG A 141 0.37 -13.68 23.65
CA ARG A 141 -0.62 -12.73 23.13
C ARG A 141 -2.03 -13.33 23.11
N VAL A 142 -2.14 -14.62 22.83
CA VAL A 142 -3.42 -15.33 22.85
C VAL A 142 -3.93 -15.49 24.27
N LYS A 143 -3.08 -15.90 25.22
CA LYS A 143 -3.41 -15.94 26.66
C LYS A 143 -3.87 -14.57 27.17
N GLN A 144 -3.17 -13.50 26.78
CA GLN A 144 -3.57 -12.13 27.12
C GLN A 144 -4.93 -11.77 26.53
N LEU A 145 -5.18 -12.10 25.26
CA LEU A 145 -6.45 -11.83 24.59
C LEU A 145 -7.62 -12.58 25.26
N THR A 146 -7.43 -13.86 25.59
CA THR A 146 -8.44 -14.67 26.27
C THR A 146 -8.62 -14.30 27.74
N PHE A 147 -7.60 -13.72 28.37
CA PHE A 147 -7.71 -13.14 29.72
C PHE A 147 -8.54 -11.84 29.70
N THR A 148 -8.32 -10.98 28.70
CA THR A 148 -9.08 -9.74 28.53
C THR A 148 -10.52 -10.00 28.08
N PHE A 149 -10.74 -11.00 27.21
CA PHE A 149 -12.07 -11.42 26.75
C PHE A 149 -12.24 -12.94 26.92
N PRO A 150 -12.71 -13.39 28.09
CA PRO A 150 -13.04 -14.79 28.34
C PRO A 150 -14.04 -15.38 27.32
N GLU A 151 -14.09 -16.71 27.20
CA GLU A 151 -14.92 -17.40 26.18
C GLU A 151 -16.42 -17.08 26.35
N ASP A 152 -16.86 -16.86 27.59
CA ASP A 152 -18.22 -16.49 27.99
C ASP A 152 -18.46 -14.97 28.02
N SER A 153 -17.51 -14.15 27.56
CA SER A 153 -17.67 -12.69 27.54
C SER A 153 -18.86 -12.24 26.68
N ILE A 154 -19.60 -11.26 27.19
CA ILE A 154 -20.77 -10.67 26.54
C ILE A 154 -20.51 -9.21 26.18
N THR A 155 -21.12 -8.75 25.09
CA THR A 155 -21.11 -7.34 24.68
C THR A 155 -22.05 -6.51 25.55
N SER A 156 -21.97 -5.19 25.44
CA SER A 156 -22.92 -4.26 26.08
C SER A 156 -24.38 -4.48 25.66
N SER A 157 -24.61 -5.10 24.51
CA SER A 157 -25.94 -5.49 24.02
C SER A 157 -26.42 -6.86 24.52
N GLY A 158 -25.64 -7.56 25.34
CA GLY A 158 -25.97 -8.88 25.88
C GLY A 158 -25.73 -10.06 24.93
N ALA A 159 -25.12 -9.83 23.76
CA ALA A 159 -24.75 -10.88 22.82
C ALA A 159 -23.37 -11.48 23.17
N PRO A 160 -23.07 -12.75 22.83
CA PRO A 160 -21.73 -13.30 22.99
C PRO A 160 -20.69 -12.50 22.20
N PHE A 161 -19.61 -12.08 22.87
CA PHE A 161 -18.51 -11.37 22.23
C PHE A 161 -17.83 -12.23 21.15
N TRP A 162 -17.67 -13.52 21.44
CA TRP A 162 -17.14 -14.53 20.53
C TRP A 162 -18.26 -15.15 19.68
N SER A 163 -18.82 -14.34 18.78
CA SER A 163 -19.78 -14.77 17.78
C SER A 163 -19.27 -14.43 16.38
N ALA A 164 -19.75 -15.15 15.36
CA ALA A 164 -19.32 -14.95 13.97
C ALA A 164 -19.40 -13.46 13.59
N PRO A 165 -18.32 -12.87 13.02
CA PRO A 165 -17.14 -13.53 12.45
C PRO A 165 -15.99 -13.81 13.43
N LYS A 166 -16.08 -13.40 14.71
CA LYS A 166 -15.01 -13.56 15.71
C LYS A 166 -14.94 -15.01 16.19
N ARG A 167 -13.74 -15.59 16.13
CA ARG A 167 -13.45 -16.96 16.59
C ARG A 167 -12.65 -16.91 17.88
N PHE A 168 -13.04 -17.69 18.88
CA PHE A 168 -12.28 -17.79 20.13
C PHE A 168 -10.92 -18.45 19.87
N PRO A 169 -9.79 -17.78 20.19
CA PRO A 169 -8.47 -18.33 19.96
C PRO A 169 -8.01 -19.24 21.11
N ARG A 170 -7.22 -20.26 20.79
CA ARG A 170 -6.59 -21.16 21.77
C ARG A 170 -5.07 -21.02 21.70
N PRO A 171 -4.37 -20.80 22.82
CA PRO A 171 -2.91 -20.64 22.80
C PRO A 171 -2.24 -21.95 22.37
N LEU A 172 -1.23 -21.87 21.51
CA LEU A 172 -0.46 -23.03 21.08
C LEU A 172 0.55 -23.41 22.15
N GLN A 173 0.77 -24.72 22.29
CA GLN A 173 1.89 -25.27 23.03
C GLN A 173 2.95 -25.71 22.02
N PHE A 174 4.17 -25.19 22.18
CA PHE A 174 5.29 -25.61 21.34
C PHE A 174 5.61 -27.09 21.57
N ALA A 175 5.94 -27.79 20.50
CA ALA A 175 6.38 -29.17 20.54
C ALA A 175 7.41 -29.40 19.43
N SER A 176 8.60 -29.88 19.78
CA SER A 176 9.67 -30.19 18.82
C SER A 176 9.35 -31.41 17.94
N SER A 177 8.36 -32.21 18.33
CA SER A 177 7.81 -33.31 17.54
C SER A 177 6.87 -32.85 16.41
N ASP A 178 6.35 -31.62 16.47
CA ASP A 178 5.52 -31.05 15.41
C ASP A 178 6.41 -30.45 14.30
N PRO A 179 6.36 -31.00 13.07
CA PRO A 179 7.21 -30.52 11.98
C PRO A 179 6.95 -29.05 11.61
N SER A 180 5.71 -28.58 11.70
CA SER A 180 5.35 -27.19 11.36
C SER A 180 5.89 -26.22 12.40
N HIS A 181 5.88 -26.60 13.68
CA HIS A 181 6.51 -25.81 14.75
C HIS A 181 8.01 -25.71 14.50
N LEU A 182 8.68 -26.85 14.26
CA LEU A 182 10.12 -26.91 14.06
C LEU A 182 10.57 -26.12 12.81
N ASN A 183 9.83 -26.25 11.71
CA ASN A 183 10.10 -25.53 10.47
C ASN A 183 9.95 -24.01 10.63
N PHE A 184 8.95 -23.54 11.40
CA PHE A 184 8.80 -22.13 11.71
C PHE A 184 10.02 -21.59 12.47
N ILE A 185 10.48 -22.30 13.51
CA ILE A 185 11.68 -21.92 14.26
C ILE A 185 12.92 -21.91 13.35
N LEU A 186 13.08 -22.93 12.49
CA LEU A 186 14.19 -23.03 11.56
C LEU A 186 14.24 -21.85 10.59
N ALA A 187 13.14 -21.56 9.90
CA ALA A 187 13.05 -20.46 8.96
C ALA A 187 13.32 -19.11 9.65
N GLY A 188 12.70 -18.86 10.81
CA GLY A 188 12.95 -17.65 11.59
C GLY A 188 14.41 -17.51 12.04
N SER A 189 15.05 -18.60 12.45
CA SER A 189 16.45 -18.60 12.89
C SER A 189 17.42 -18.30 11.74
N ILE A 190 17.19 -18.91 10.57
CA ILE A 190 18.00 -18.69 9.37
C ILE A 190 17.89 -17.24 8.90
N LEU A 191 16.67 -16.70 8.81
CA LEU A 191 16.44 -15.32 8.40
C LEU A 191 17.03 -14.32 9.39
N ARG A 192 16.89 -14.59 10.70
CA ARG A 192 17.51 -13.75 11.75
C ARG A 192 19.03 -13.79 11.66
N ALA A 193 19.62 -14.95 11.39
CA ALA A 193 21.06 -15.09 11.22
C ALA A 193 21.55 -14.28 10.02
N ASP A 194 20.87 -14.32 8.88
CA ASP A 194 21.23 -13.53 7.70
C ASP A 194 21.16 -12.01 7.98
N VAL A 195 20.10 -11.56 8.64
CA VAL A 195 19.93 -10.16 9.07
C VAL A 195 21.10 -9.66 9.93
N PHE A 196 21.64 -10.50 10.82
CA PHE A 196 22.78 -10.17 11.67
C PHE A 196 24.15 -10.53 11.07
N GLY A 197 24.18 -11.17 9.89
CA GLY A 197 25.42 -11.66 9.27
C GLY A 197 26.08 -12.81 10.03
N ILE A 198 25.30 -13.62 10.74
CA ILE A 198 25.77 -14.76 11.55
C ILE A 198 25.88 -16.01 10.67
N PRO A 199 26.99 -16.76 10.73
CA PRO A 199 27.14 -17.99 9.96
C PRO A 199 26.16 -19.07 10.43
N ILE A 200 25.50 -19.71 9.47
CA ILE A 200 24.57 -20.81 9.73
C ILE A 200 25.37 -22.12 9.73
N PRO A 201 25.36 -22.89 10.84
CA PRO A 201 26.13 -24.12 10.92
C PRO A 201 25.46 -25.26 10.14
N ASP A 202 26.26 -26.16 9.54
CA ASP A 202 25.75 -27.27 8.72
C ASP A 202 24.77 -28.19 9.46
N TRP A 203 24.94 -28.33 10.78
CA TRP A 203 24.05 -29.15 11.60
C TRP A 203 22.64 -28.59 11.71
N ALA A 204 22.41 -27.30 11.44
CA ALA A 204 21.10 -26.65 11.56
C ALA A 204 20.05 -27.30 10.65
N LYS A 205 20.48 -27.87 9.51
CA LYS A 205 19.60 -28.59 8.58
C LYS A 205 19.23 -30.00 9.05
N ASN A 206 19.87 -30.52 10.10
CA ASN A 206 19.55 -31.83 10.66
C ASN A 206 18.40 -31.69 11.69
N PRO A 207 17.20 -32.24 11.43
CA PRO A 207 16.02 -32.00 12.27
C PRO A 207 16.22 -32.43 13.73
N LYS A 208 16.95 -33.53 13.97
CA LYS A 208 17.17 -34.04 15.34
C LYS A 208 18.09 -33.13 16.15
N LYS A 209 19.20 -32.68 15.53
CA LYS A 209 20.13 -31.75 16.20
C LYS A 209 19.50 -30.39 16.42
N PHE A 210 18.70 -29.93 15.46
CA PHE A 210 17.97 -28.68 15.56
C PHE A 210 16.90 -28.75 16.67
N ALA A 211 16.07 -29.80 16.71
CA ALA A 211 15.10 -30.01 17.79
C ALA A 211 15.77 -29.97 19.18
N ALA A 212 16.89 -30.69 19.35
CA ALA A 212 17.64 -30.69 20.60
C ALA A 212 18.23 -29.31 20.97
N ALA A 213 18.50 -28.44 19.99
CA ALA A 213 18.95 -27.07 20.24
C ALA A 213 17.78 -26.14 20.63
N VAL A 214 16.60 -26.36 20.05
CA VAL A 214 15.36 -25.63 20.37
C VAL A 214 14.86 -25.98 21.77
N ASP A 215 14.90 -27.25 22.15
CA ASP A 215 14.42 -27.73 23.46
C ASP A 215 15.27 -27.25 24.65
N LYS A 216 16.48 -26.73 24.39
CA LYS A 216 17.34 -26.10 25.42
C LYS A 216 16.97 -24.66 25.72
N VAL A 217 16.11 -24.03 24.90
CA VAL A 217 15.75 -22.63 25.07
C VAL A 217 14.87 -22.47 26.31
N LEU A 218 15.30 -21.61 27.23
CA LEU A 218 14.50 -21.23 28.39
C LEU A 218 13.40 -20.26 27.98
N VAL A 219 12.15 -20.65 28.22
CA VAL A 219 10.97 -19.86 27.87
C VAL A 219 10.37 -19.30 29.15
N PRO A 220 10.33 -17.97 29.32
CA PRO A 220 9.72 -17.34 30.50
C PRO A 220 8.24 -17.68 30.61
N GLU A 221 7.77 -17.90 31.85
CA GLU A 221 6.34 -18.08 32.10
C GLU A 221 5.56 -16.79 31.85
N PHE A 222 4.36 -16.94 31.29
CA PHE A 222 3.46 -15.82 31.00
C PHE A 222 2.74 -15.35 32.26
N GLN A 223 2.73 -14.04 32.50
CA GLN A 223 1.90 -13.41 33.52
C GLN A 223 0.92 -12.42 32.86
N PRO A 224 -0.41 -12.57 33.07
CA PRO A 224 -1.40 -11.70 32.46
C PRO A 224 -1.33 -10.28 33.03
N LYS A 225 -1.40 -9.28 32.15
CA LYS A 225 -1.46 -7.87 32.53
C LYS A 225 -2.92 -7.41 32.62
N GLN A 226 -3.25 -6.68 33.71
CA GLN A 226 -4.55 -6.03 33.86
C GLN A 226 -4.58 -4.67 33.13
N GLY A 227 -5.74 -4.29 32.59
CA GLY A 227 -5.93 -2.97 31.96
C GLY A 227 -5.39 -2.81 30.53
N VAL A 228 -4.98 -3.89 29.85
CA VAL A 228 -4.54 -3.83 28.46
C VAL A 228 -5.73 -3.47 27.55
N LYS A 229 -5.64 -2.34 26.84
CA LYS A 229 -6.64 -1.91 25.85
C LYS A 229 -6.41 -2.62 24.52
N ILE A 230 -7.25 -3.60 24.22
CA ILE A 230 -7.28 -4.26 22.91
C ILE A 230 -8.37 -3.59 22.07
N VAL A 231 -8.00 -3.10 20.89
CA VAL A 231 -8.95 -2.45 19.97
C VAL A 231 -9.87 -3.53 19.36
N THR A 232 -11.17 -3.40 19.62
CA THR A 232 -12.20 -4.37 19.19
C THR A 232 -13.14 -3.84 18.10
N ASP A 233 -13.04 -2.55 17.78
CA ASP A 233 -13.85 -1.87 16.77
C ASP A 233 -13.08 -1.76 15.44
N GLU A 234 -13.73 -2.19 14.35
CA GLU A 234 -13.21 -2.10 12.98
C GLU A 234 -13.07 -0.66 12.49
N LYS A 235 -13.81 0.30 13.08
CA LYS A 235 -13.76 1.73 12.74
C LYS A 235 -12.79 2.52 13.58
N ALA A 236 -12.16 1.91 14.59
CA ALA A 236 -11.22 2.61 15.46
C ALA A 236 -9.90 2.89 14.72
N THR A 237 -9.76 4.10 14.20
CA THR A 237 -8.48 4.68 13.76
C THR A 237 -7.74 5.26 14.95
N SER A 238 -7.19 4.43 15.83
CA SER A 238 -6.42 4.95 16.97
C SER A 238 -5.01 5.36 16.52
N LEU A 239 -4.89 6.55 15.94
CA LEU A 239 -3.68 7.36 16.04
C LEU A 239 -3.76 8.04 17.41
N SER A 240 -2.99 7.55 18.39
CA SER A 240 -2.88 8.24 19.68
C SER A 240 -2.20 9.59 19.47
N THR A 241 -2.88 10.67 19.85
CA THR A 241 -2.34 12.03 19.89
C THR A 241 -1.13 12.07 20.83
N ALA A 242 -0.07 12.79 20.42
CA ALA A 242 1.14 12.99 21.22
C ALA A 242 0.79 13.47 22.63
N SER A 243 1.26 12.74 23.65
CA SER A 243 1.11 13.12 25.05
C SER A 243 2.43 13.65 25.61
N ILE A 244 2.35 14.43 26.70
CA ILE A 244 3.54 14.99 27.38
C ILE A 244 4.46 13.86 27.91
N ASP A 245 3.88 12.70 28.23
CA ASP A 245 4.63 11.51 28.67
C ASP A 245 5.48 10.92 27.53
N ASP A 246 4.99 10.98 26.28
CA ASP A 246 5.71 10.43 25.12
C ASP A 246 7.03 11.17 24.85
N THR A 247 7.09 12.49 25.08
CA THR A 247 8.33 13.26 24.88
C THR A 247 9.43 12.84 25.86
N ALA A 248 9.08 12.64 27.13
CA ALA A 248 10.03 12.18 28.15
C ALA A 248 10.47 10.73 27.91
N MET A 249 9.56 9.85 27.48
CA MET A 249 9.90 8.49 27.09
C MET A 249 10.82 8.44 25.87
N ILE A 250 10.57 9.28 24.86
CA ILE A 250 11.43 9.37 23.65
C ILE A 250 12.86 9.72 24.04
N GLU A 251 13.08 10.69 24.94
CA GLU A 251 14.44 11.02 25.40
C GLU A 251 15.11 9.85 26.14
N ASN A 252 14.36 9.13 26.98
CA ASN A 252 14.90 7.94 27.66
C ASN A 252 15.29 6.84 26.67
N LEU A 253 14.45 6.59 25.67
CA LEU A 253 14.70 5.59 24.63
C LEU A 253 15.92 5.97 23.77
N ILE A 254 16.05 7.24 23.40
CA ILE A 254 17.23 7.75 22.67
C ILE A 254 18.50 7.51 23.49
N ALA A 255 18.52 7.88 24.78
CA ALA A 255 19.69 7.70 25.64
C ALA A 255 20.11 6.22 25.74
N ARG A 256 19.14 5.31 25.94
CA ARG A 256 19.41 3.87 25.96
C ARG A 256 19.91 3.35 24.62
N LEU A 257 19.34 3.84 23.51
CA LEU A 257 19.73 3.45 22.16
C LEU A 257 21.16 3.90 21.83
N GLU A 258 21.55 5.11 22.23
CA GLU A 258 22.93 5.60 22.12
C GLU A 258 23.91 4.77 22.95
N ASP A 259 23.52 4.34 24.16
CA ASP A 259 24.36 3.46 24.99
C ASP A 259 24.50 2.05 24.42
N CYS A 260 23.44 1.51 23.80
CA CYS A 260 23.52 0.27 23.04
C CYS A 260 24.46 0.41 21.83
N ALA A 261 24.40 1.53 21.12
CA ALA A 261 25.24 1.80 19.96
C ALA A 261 26.74 1.77 20.30
N LYS A 262 27.14 2.29 21.47
CA LYS A 262 28.52 2.27 21.96
C LYS A 262 29.06 0.86 22.18
N LYS A 263 28.19 -0.13 22.44
CA LYS A 263 28.54 -1.54 22.67
C LYS A 263 28.58 -2.37 21.39
N LEU A 264 28.28 -1.76 20.23
CA LEU A 264 28.31 -2.46 18.96
C LEU A 264 29.73 -2.49 18.38
N PRO A 265 30.11 -3.55 17.65
CA PRO A 265 31.37 -3.59 16.92
C PRO A 265 31.48 -2.41 15.94
N PRO A 266 32.71 -1.87 15.72
CA PRO A 266 32.94 -0.84 14.71
C PRO A 266 32.45 -1.30 13.33
N GLY A 267 31.64 -0.47 12.67
CA GLY A 267 31.10 -0.77 11.34
C GLY A 267 29.93 -1.76 11.32
N PHE A 268 29.36 -2.11 12.48
CA PHE A 268 28.17 -2.97 12.55
C PHE A 268 27.03 -2.40 11.67
N ARG A 269 26.50 -3.26 10.81
CA ARG A 269 25.34 -3.00 9.97
C ARG A 269 24.50 -4.27 9.89
N MET A 270 23.19 -4.10 9.91
CA MET A 270 22.26 -5.20 9.66
C MET A 270 22.04 -5.35 8.16
N LYS A 271 21.58 -6.52 7.73
CA LYS A 271 21.19 -6.80 6.35
C LYS A 271 19.66 -6.90 6.26
N PRO A 272 18.95 -5.83 5.86
CA PRO A 272 17.51 -5.91 5.64
C PRO A 272 17.19 -6.93 4.54
N ILE A 273 16.23 -7.81 4.80
CA ILE A 273 15.78 -8.82 3.84
C ILE A 273 14.64 -8.24 3.02
N GLN A 274 14.85 -8.10 1.70
CA GLN A 274 13.79 -7.80 0.76
C GLN A 274 13.05 -9.08 0.39
N PHE A 275 11.72 -9.01 0.38
CA PHE A 275 10.92 -10.18 0.06
C PHE A 275 11.03 -10.57 -1.40
N GLU A 276 11.56 -11.78 -1.60
CA GLU A 276 11.49 -12.53 -2.83
C GLU A 276 10.61 -13.77 -2.63
N LYS A 277 9.56 -13.91 -3.44
CA LYS A 277 8.59 -15.01 -3.40
C LYS A 277 8.97 -16.16 -4.33
N ASP A 278 9.81 -15.89 -5.33
CA ASP A 278 10.14 -16.80 -6.42
C ASP A 278 11.45 -17.58 -6.24
N ASP A 279 12.12 -17.38 -5.10
CA ASP A 279 13.24 -18.21 -4.64
C ASP A 279 12.80 -19.10 -3.46
N ASP A 280 12.71 -20.41 -3.71
CA ASP A 280 12.31 -21.40 -2.71
C ASP A 280 13.41 -21.76 -1.70
N THR A 281 14.63 -21.22 -1.87
CA THR A 281 15.80 -21.52 -1.02
C THR A 281 16.07 -20.46 0.05
N ASN A 282 15.39 -19.30 -0.04
CA ASN A 282 15.62 -18.14 0.84
C ASN A 282 14.83 -18.18 2.16
N TYR A 283 13.98 -19.18 2.39
CA TYR A 283 13.14 -19.34 3.58
C TYR A 283 12.07 -18.26 3.82
N HIS A 284 11.86 -17.30 2.90
CA HIS A 284 10.88 -16.23 3.07
C HIS A 284 9.46 -16.79 3.18
N MET A 285 9.08 -17.62 2.20
CA MET A 285 7.75 -18.21 2.18
C MET A 285 7.56 -19.25 3.28
N ASP A 286 8.62 -19.95 3.70
CA ASP A 286 8.56 -20.89 4.82
C ASP A 286 8.22 -20.15 6.13
N PHE A 287 8.83 -18.99 6.36
CA PHE A 287 8.53 -18.17 7.53
C PHE A 287 7.13 -17.54 7.46
N ILE A 288 6.73 -16.97 6.31
CA ILE A 288 5.40 -16.36 6.12
C ILE A 288 4.28 -17.41 6.25
N ALA A 289 4.44 -18.57 5.61
CA ALA A 289 3.47 -19.66 5.73
C ALA A 289 3.43 -20.22 7.17
N GLY A 290 4.59 -20.35 7.82
CA GLY A 290 4.69 -20.75 9.22
C GLY A 290 3.95 -19.79 10.15
N LEU A 291 4.21 -18.48 10.05
CA LEU A 291 3.49 -17.44 10.79
C LEU A 291 1.97 -17.57 10.60
N ALA A 292 1.52 -17.63 9.34
CA ALA A 292 0.11 -17.67 9.01
C ALA A 292 -0.57 -18.95 9.50
N ASN A 293 0.04 -20.12 9.33
CA ASN A 293 -0.53 -21.40 9.75
C ASN A 293 -0.57 -21.56 11.27
N MET A 294 0.46 -21.11 12.00
CA MET A 294 0.41 -21.11 13.48
C MET A 294 -0.71 -20.21 13.98
N ARG A 295 -0.87 -19.03 13.37
CA ARG A 295 -1.99 -18.16 13.67
C ARG A 295 -3.33 -18.77 13.28
N ALA A 296 -3.40 -19.47 12.15
CA ALA A 296 -4.62 -20.17 11.74
C ALA A 296 -5.02 -21.24 12.77
N ARG A 297 -4.05 -22.00 13.30
CA ARG A 297 -4.28 -22.96 14.38
C ARG A 297 -4.86 -22.31 15.63
N ASN A 298 -4.36 -21.14 16.05
CA ASN A 298 -4.91 -20.43 17.20
C ASN A 298 -6.42 -20.22 17.06
N TYR A 299 -6.90 -19.80 15.88
CA TYR A 299 -8.30 -19.45 15.63
C TYR A 299 -9.12 -20.59 14.99
N SER A 300 -8.57 -21.81 14.93
CA SER A 300 -9.22 -22.95 14.26
C SER A 300 -9.63 -22.64 12.81
N ILE A 301 -8.73 -21.97 12.08
CA ILE A 301 -8.84 -21.67 10.65
C ILE A 301 -8.08 -22.76 9.87
N PRO A 302 -8.60 -23.26 8.74
CA PRO A 302 -7.87 -24.23 7.91
C PRO A 302 -6.52 -23.69 7.44
N GLU A 303 -5.46 -24.46 7.71
CA GLU A 303 -4.10 -24.21 7.23
C GLU A 303 -4.00 -24.34 5.71
N VAL A 304 -2.94 -23.77 5.14
CA VAL A 304 -2.62 -23.87 3.71
C VAL A 304 -1.19 -24.33 3.49
N ASP A 305 -0.96 -24.97 2.36
CA ASP A 305 0.40 -25.31 1.93
C ASP A 305 1.18 -24.05 1.48
N LYS A 306 2.50 -24.24 1.26
CA LYS A 306 3.39 -23.15 0.83
C LYS A 306 2.96 -22.54 -0.51
N LEU A 307 2.43 -23.34 -1.44
CA LEU A 307 2.05 -22.87 -2.77
C LEU A 307 0.85 -21.91 -2.70
N LYS A 308 -0.19 -22.28 -1.95
CA LYS A 308 -1.36 -21.46 -1.71
C LYS A 308 -1.03 -20.24 -0.86
N ALA A 309 -0.15 -20.38 0.14
CA ALA A 309 0.39 -19.24 0.88
C ALA A 309 1.13 -18.26 -0.05
N LYS A 310 1.98 -18.77 -0.95
CA LYS A 310 2.74 -17.98 -1.94
C LYS A 310 1.81 -17.26 -2.90
N PHE A 311 0.75 -17.91 -3.38
CA PHE A 311 -0.25 -17.30 -4.24
C PHE A 311 -0.90 -16.06 -3.60
N ILE A 312 -1.35 -16.20 -2.35
CA ILE A 312 -2.07 -15.15 -1.62
C ILE A 312 -1.09 -14.05 -1.13
N ALA A 313 -0.04 -14.43 -0.38
CA ALA A 313 0.90 -13.47 0.20
C ALA A 313 1.76 -12.75 -0.84
N GLY A 314 2.07 -13.44 -1.95
CA GLY A 314 2.80 -12.88 -3.08
C GLY A 314 1.94 -12.06 -4.05
N ARG A 315 0.63 -11.94 -3.79
CA ARG A 315 -0.36 -11.30 -4.68
C ARG A 315 -0.19 -11.74 -6.14
N ILE A 316 -0.04 -13.05 -6.35
CA ILE A 316 0.20 -13.60 -7.68
C ILE A 316 -1.06 -13.42 -8.51
N ILE A 317 -0.95 -12.70 -9.63
CA ILE A 317 -2.02 -12.57 -10.61
C ILE A 317 -1.98 -13.80 -11.51
N PRO A 318 -3.01 -14.65 -11.53
CA PRO A 318 -3.08 -15.78 -12.47
C PRO A 318 -2.95 -15.31 -13.91
N ALA A 319 -2.09 -15.95 -14.68
CA ALA A 319 -1.91 -15.71 -16.10
C ALA A 319 -1.79 -17.03 -16.86
N ILE A 320 -2.32 -17.08 -18.07
CA ILE A 320 -2.21 -18.22 -18.98
C ILE A 320 -2.09 -17.71 -20.41
N ALA A 321 -1.22 -18.34 -21.20
CA ALA A 321 -0.91 -17.89 -22.56
C ALA A 321 -2.15 -17.81 -23.48
N THR A 322 -3.17 -18.64 -23.23
CA THR A 322 -4.40 -18.67 -24.04
C THR A 322 -5.21 -17.38 -23.93
N SER A 323 -5.41 -16.84 -22.72
CA SER A 323 -6.14 -15.58 -22.53
C SER A 323 -5.31 -14.38 -23.01
N THR A 324 -3.99 -14.41 -22.84
CA THR A 324 -3.08 -13.40 -23.38
C THR A 324 -3.15 -13.35 -24.90
N ALA A 325 -3.00 -14.49 -25.59
CA ALA A 325 -3.08 -14.56 -27.04
C ALA A 325 -4.43 -14.06 -27.58
N MET A 326 -5.53 -14.43 -26.90
CA MET A 326 -6.87 -13.97 -27.25
C MET A 326 -7.03 -12.45 -27.08
N ALA A 327 -6.62 -11.90 -25.95
CA ALA A 327 -6.69 -10.45 -25.70
C ALA A 327 -5.87 -9.67 -26.74
N THR A 328 -4.64 -10.12 -27.03
CA THR A 328 -3.79 -9.51 -28.06
C THR A 328 -4.43 -9.59 -29.44
N GLY A 329 -4.99 -10.74 -29.82
CA GLY A 329 -5.68 -10.90 -31.10
C GLY A 329 -6.84 -9.92 -31.27
N LEU A 330 -7.68 -9.78 -30.23
CA LEU A 330 -8.81 -8.83 -30.21
C LEU A 330 -8.32 -7.38 -30.34
N VAL A 331 -7.26 -7.01 -29.62
CA VAL A 331 -6.64 -5.68 -29.73
C VAL A 331 -6.15 -5.41 -31.16
N CYS A 332 -5.49 -6.38 -31.79
CA CYS A 332 -5.00 -6.25 -33.16
C CYS A 332 -6.14 -6.09 -34.18
N LEU A 333 -7.32 -6.67 -33.95
CA LEU A 333 -8.48 -6.45 -34.82
C LEU A 333 -8.97 -5.01 -34.76
N GLU A 334 -8.99 -4.40 -33.57
CA GLU A 334 -9.37 -3.00 -33.39
C GLU A 334 -8.30 -2.03 -33.92
N LEU A 335 -7.02 -2.42 -33.86
CA LEU A 335 -5.91 -1.65 -34.45
C LEU A 335 -6.13 -1.37 -35.95
N TYR A 336 -6.67 -2.32 -36.72
CA TYR A 336 -6.97 -2.10 -38.13
C TYR A 336 -7.93 -0.94 -38.36
N LYS A 337 -8.93 -0.77 -37.48
CA LYS A 337 -9.91 0.33 -37.56
C LYS A 337 -9.23 1.67 -37.30
N ILE A 338 -8.34 1.72 -36.31
CA ILE A 338 -7.57 2.94 -36.01
C ILE A 338 -6.69 3.33 -37.21
N LEU A 339 -6.00 2.35 -37.82
CA LEU A 339 -5.12 2.60 -38.95
C LEU A 339 -5.87 3.02 -40.22
N ALA A 340 -7.05 2.45 -40.46
CA ALA A 340 -7.89 2.81 -41.60
C ALA A 340 -8.50 4.22 -41.45
N GLY A 341 -8.82 4.63 -40.22
CA GLY A 341 -9.46 5.92 -39.92
C GLY A 341 -10.92 5.99 -40.40
N GLY A 342 -11.63 7.06 -40.03
CA GLY A 342 -13.00 7.32 -40.50
C GLY A 342 -14.10 6.41 -39.93
N HIS A 343 -13.77 5.55 -38.97
CA HIS A 343 -14.73 4.67 -38.29
C HIS A 343 -15.59 5.42 -37.27
N LYS A 344 -16.86 5.02 -37.18
CA LYS A 344 -17.82 5.54 -36.19
C LYS A 344 -17.71 4.78 -34.88
N LEU A 345 -18.36 5.29 -33.84
CA LEU A 345 -18.41 4.65 -32.51
C LEU A 345 -18.87 3.19 -32.60
N GLU A 346 -19.96 2.98 -33.35
CA GLU A 346 -20.61 1.69 -33.60
C GLU A 346 -19.72 0.66 -34.34
N ASP A 347 -18.57 1.07 -34.88
CA ASP A 347 -17.62 0.15 -35.50
C ASP A 347 -16.67 -0.48 -34.49
N TYR A 348 -16.39 0.19 -33.36
CA TYR A 348 -15.43 -0.27 -32.35
C TYR A 348 -16.07 -1.26 -31.38
N ARG A 349 -15.26 -2.17 -30.81
CA ARG A 349 -15.74 -3.14 -29.82
C ARG A 349 -14.83 -3.20 -28.60
N ASN A 350 -15.42 -2.98 -27.43
CA ASN A 350 -14.86 -3.42 -26.16
C ASN A 350 -15.27 -4.88 -25.95
N THR A 351 -14.30 -5.76 -25.71
CA THR A 351 -14.58 -7.20 -25.56
C THR A 351 -14.32 -7.63 -24.13
N PHE A 352 -15.21 -8.44 -23.56
CA PHE A 352 -15.06 -9.13 -22.28
C PHE A 352 -15.22 -10.61 -22.53
N ALA A 353 -14.21 -11.40 -22.18
CA ALA A 353 -14.20 -12.83 -22.45
C ALA A 353 -13.79 -13.64 -21.21
N ASN A 354 -14.33 -14.86 -21.12
CA ASN A 354 -13.95 -15.84 -20.11
C ASN A 354 -13.89 -17.24 -20.74
N LEU A 355 -12.67 -17.71 -21.00
CA LEU A 355 -12.40 -19.02 -21.61
C LEU A 355 -12.81 -20.20 -20.73
N ALA A 356 -13.04 -20.00 -19.43
CA ALA A 356 -13.53 -21.06 -18.55
C ALA A 356 -15.04 -21.34 -18.75
N LEU A 357 -15.81 -20.35 -19.24
CA LEU A 357 -17.24 -20.47 -19.55
C LEU A 357 -17.53 -20.45 -21.06
N PRO A 358 -16.50 -20.57 -21.89
CA PRO A 358 -16.43 -20.01 -23.26
C PRO A 358 -17.31 -18.77 -23.55
N LEU A 359 -17.34 -17.79 -22.64
CA LEU A 359 -18.18 -16.59 -22.79
C LEU A 359 -17.42 -15.49 -23.54
N PHE A 360 -18.07 -14.90 -24.55
CA PHE A 360 -17.62 -13.70 -25.26
C PHE A 360 -18.74 -12.67 -25.27
N SER A 361 -18.47 -11.49 -24.72
CA SER A 361 -19.36 -10.35 -24.74
C SER A 361 -18.65 -9.19 -25.39
N MET A 362 -19.25 -8.63 -26.44
CA MET A 362 -18.72 -7.46 -27.12
C MET A 362 -19.73 -6.33 -26.98
N ALA A 363 -19.25 -5.16 -26.57
CA ALA A 363 -20.06 -3.97 -26.39
C ALA A 363 -19.44 -2.80 -27.19
N GLU A 364 -20.30 -1.88 -27.61
CA GLU A 364 -19.83 -0.60 -28.13
C GLU A 364 -19.13 0.18 -27.01
N PRO A 365 -18.03 0.90 -27.32
CA PRO A 365 -17.44 1.81 -26.36
C PRO A 365 -18.43 2.92 -25.95
N VAL A 366 -18.30 3.38 -24.71
CA VAL A 366 -19.14 4.46 -24.21
C VAL A 366 -18.65 5.79 -24.81
N PRO A 367 -19.55 6.66 -25.33
CA PRO A 367 -19.16 7.98 -25.81
C PRO A 367 -18.76 8.89 -24.63
N PRO A 368 -17.89 9.90 -24.86
CA PRO A 368 -17.50 10.81 -23.79
C PRO A 368 -18.68 11.66 -23.34
N LYS A 369 -18.77 11.94 -22.04
CA LYS A 369 -19.79 12.84 -21.49
C LYS A 369 -19.66 14.23 -22.13
N THR A 370 -20.73 14.69 -22.78
CA THR A 370 -20.82 16.04 -23.33
C THR A 370 -21.34 17.00 -22.27
N ILE A 371 -20.59 18.07 -22.04
CA ILE A 371 -20.97 19.22 -21.22
C ILE A 371 -21.47 20.30 -22.17
N LYS A 372 -22.63 20.90 -21.87
CA LYS A 372 -23.23 21.99 -22.64
C LYS A 372 -23.33 23.21 -21.74
N HIS A 373 -22.95 24.37 -22.27
CA HIS A 373 -23.08 25.64 -21.58
C HIS A 373 -23.29 26.75 -22.61
N ARG A 374 -24.43 27.43 -22.54
CA ARG A 374 -24.90 28.38 -23.57
C ARG A 374 -24.85 27.71 -24.97
N ASP A 375 -24.22 28.35 -25.95
CA ASP A 375 -24.05 27.83 -27.31
C ASP A 375 -22.81 26.91 -27.47
N MET A 376 -22.07 26.64 -26.39
CA MET A 376 -20.88 25.80 -26.41
C MET A 376 -21.18 24.38 -25.95
N SER A 377 -20.43 23.43 -26.52
CA SER A 377 -20.40 22.06 -26.01
C SER A 377 -18.98 21.50 -26.09
N TRP A 378 -18.61 20.68 -25.10
CA TRP A 378 -17.29 20.07 -25.03
C TRP A 378 -17.33 18.75 -24.27
N THR A 379 -16.22 18.03 -24.35
CA THR A 379 -15.96 16.72 -23.75
C THR A 379 -14.59 16.74 -23.08
N VAL A 380 -14.22 15.63 -22.42
CA VAL A 380 -12.89 15.44 -21.84
C VAL A 380 -11.74 15.55 -22.84
N TRP A 381 -12.01 15.37 -24.14
CA TRP A 381 -11.01 15.45 -25.22
C TRP A 381 -10.73 16.87 -25.71
N ASP A 382 -11.63 17.80 -25.41
CA ASP A 382 -11.55 19.15 -25.91
C ASP A 382 -10.51 19.97 -25.17
N ARG A 383 -9.97 20.95 -25.87
CA ARG A 383 -8.93 21.83 -25.38
C ARG A 383 -9.19 23.24 -25.84
N TRP A 384 -9.17 24.16 -24.90
CA TRP A 384 -9.18 25.58 -25.22
C TRP A 384 -7.76 26.08 -25.38
N THR A 385 -7.56 26.86 -26.43
CA THR A 385 -6.26 27.44 -26.76
C THR A 385 -6.36 28.95 -26.69
N ILE A 386 -5.45 29.57 -25.96
CA ILE A 386 -5.31 31.02 -25.92
C ILE A 386 -3.95 31.38 -26.48
N HIS A 387 -3.94 32.28 -27.46
CA HIS A 387 -2.73 32.85 -28.05
C HIS A 387 -2.44 34.19 -27.39
N GLY A 388 -1.17 34.43 -27.06
CA GLY A 388 -0.71 35.61 -26.36
C GLY A 388 -0.32 35.33 -24.90
N ASN A 389 0.60 36.14 -24.38
CA ASN A 389 1.03 36.05 -22.99
C ASN A 389 0.04 36.80 -22.10
N ILE A 390 -0.97 36.10 -21.58
CA ILE A 390 -2.02 36.69 -20.74
C ILE A 390 -1.70 36.58 -19.24
N THR A 391 -2.18 37.55 -18.48
CA THR A 391 -2.19 37.56 -17.01
C THR A 391 -3.22 36.57 -16.46
N LEU A 392 -3.10 36.25 -15.17
CA LEU A 392 -4.11 35.43 -14.49
C LEU A 392 -5.47 36.14 -14.45
N ARG A 393 -5.50 37.47 -14.32
CA ARG A 393 -6.72 38.29 -14.40
C ARG A 393 -7.38 38.21 -15.77
N GLU A 394 -6.61 38.36 -16.85
CA GLU A 394 -7.14 38.25 -18.21
C GLU A 394 -7.67 36.85 -18.51
N LEU A 395 -7.07 35.80 -17.94
CA LEU A 395 -7.61 34.44 -18.05
C LEU A 395 -8.98 34.30 -17.38
N LEU A 396 -9.15 34.88 -16.19
CA LEU A 396 -10.43 34.86 -15.47
C LEU A 396 -11.49 35.64 -16.23
N GLU A 397 -11.14 36.80 -16.78
CA GLU A 397 -12.05 37.60 -17.61
C GLU A 397 -12.41 36.87 -18.92
N TRP A 398 -11.46 36.17 -19.53
CA TRP A 398 -11.71 35.34 -20.71
C TRP A 398 -12.71 34.21 -20.44
N LEU A 399 -12.65 33.58 -19.26
CA LEU A 399 -13.66 32.60 -18.82
C LEU A 399 -15.00 33.27 -18.52
N LYS A 400 -14.99 34.43 -17.87
CA LYS A 400 -16.20 35.20 -17.53
C LYS A 400 -16.97 35.65 -18.78
N GLN A 401 -16.28 36.07 -19.84
CA GLN A 401 -16.91 36.39 -21.13
C GLN A 401 -17.66 35.20 -21.73
N LYS A 402 -17.26 33.98 -21.37
CA LYS A 402 -17.92 32.74 -21.77
C LYS A 402 -19.08 32.33 -20.85
N GLY A 403 -19.33 33.06 -19.77
CA GLY A 403 -20.33 32.72 -18.75
C GLY A 403 -19.81 31.78 -17.66
N LEU A 404 -18.48 31.70 -17.48
CA LEU A 404 -17.84 30.78 -16.57
C LEU A 404 -17.04 31.54 -15.51
N HIS A 405 -17.46 31.40 -14.26
CA HIS A 405 -16.82 32.00 -13.09
C HIS A 405 -15.88 30.97 -12.47
N ALA A 406 -14.60 31.02 -12.83
CA ALA A 406 -13.61 30.09 -12.26
C ALA A 406 -13.39 30.36 -10.78
N TYR A 407 -13.66 29.36 -9.92
CA TYR A 407 -13.30 29.41 -8.50
C TYR A 407 -11.94 28.76 -8.22
N SER A 408 -11.43 27.92 -9.13
CA SER A 408 -10.14 27.22 -8.98
C SER A 408 -9.44 27.05 -10.33
N ILE A 409 -8.13 27.32 -10.39
CA ILE A 409 -7.28 27.03 -11.55
C ILE A 409 -6.00 26.36 -11.09
N SER A 410 -5.70 25.19 -11.66
CA SER A 410 -4.55 24.36 -11.32
C SER A 410 -3.67 24.07 -12.53
N CYS A 411 -2.38 23.85 -12.27
CA CYS A 411 -1.41 23.35 -13.22
C CYS A 411 -0.71 22.14 -12.58
N GLY A 412 -0.98 20.94 -13.09
CA GLY A 412 -0.59 19.69 -12.40
C GLY A 412 -1.26 19.60 -11.03
N THR A 413 -0.46 19.36 -9.98
CA THR A 413 -0.92 19.32 -8.58
C THR A 413 -0.91 20.70 -7.90
N SER A 414 -0.46 21.74 -8.60
CA SER A 414 -0.25 23.07 -8.02
C SER A 414 -1.40 24.02 -8.31
N LEU A 415 -1.95 24.61 -7.26
CA LEU A 415 -3.05 25.55 -7.31
C LEU A 415 -2.56 26.96 -7.66
N LEU A 416 -2.88 27.44 -8.85
CA LEU A 416 -2.49 28.76 -9.34
C LEU A 416 -3.42 29.85 -8.81
N TYR A 417 -4.73 29.57 -8.84
CA TYR A 417 -5.81 30.44 -8.38
C TYR A 417 -6.83 29.65 -7.56
N ASN A 418 -7.34 30.25 -6.49
CA ASN A 418 -8.51 29.75 -5.77
C ASN A 418 -9.22 30.92 -5.07
N SER A 419 -10.51 31.12 -5.36
CA SER A 419 -11.31 32.24 -4.87
C SER A 419 -11.45 32.27 -3.34
N MET A 420 -11.40 31.11 -2.67
CA MET A 420 -11.53 30.98 -1.22
C MET A 420 -10.30 31.46 -0.42
N PHE A 421 -9.10 31.47 -1.03
CA PHE A 421 -7.87 31.79 -0.31
C PHE A 421 -7.24 33.11 -0.79
N PRO A 422 -6.93 34.08 0.08
CA PRO A 422 -6.47 35.41 -0.32
C PRO A 422 -5.09 35.43 -1.01
N ARG A 423 -4.32 34.33 -0.95
CA ARG A 423 -2.99 34.19 -1.58
C ARG A 423 -3.00 34.37 -3.10
N HIS A 424 -4.15 34.30 -3.75
CA HIS A 424 -4.24 34.53 -5.20
C HIS A 424 -4.11 36.01 -5.57
N LYS A 425 -4.37 36.95 -4.65
CA LYS A 425 -4.41 38.40 -4.93
C LYS A 425 -3.09 38.92 -5.51
N ASP A 426 -1.96 38.47 -4.96
CA ASP A 426 -0.62 38.87 -5.40
C ASP A 426 -0.20 38.26 -6.76
N ARG A 427 -1.03 37.37 -7.33
CA ARG A 427 -0.76 36.63 -8.57
C ARG A 427 -1.63 37.10 -9.74
N LEU A 428 -2.68 37.88 -9.49
CA LEU A 428 -3.68 38.25 -10.50
C LEU A 428 -3.06 39.00 -11.68
N ASP A 429 -2.17 39.94 -11.40
CA ASP A 429 -1.56 40.80 -12.41
C ASP A 429 -0.25 40.21 -12.97
N LYS A 430 0.17 39.04 -12.50
CA LYS A 430 1.31 38.31 -13.05
C LYS A 430 0.90 37.54 -14.30
N TYR A 431 1.82 37.41 -15.25
CA TYR A 431 1.63 36.52 -16.39
C TYR A 431 1.37 35.11 -15.94
N SER A 432 0.36 34.50 -16.52
CA SER A 432 -0.15 33.24 -16.04
C SER A 432 0.86 32.09 -16.22
N VAL A 433 1.75 32.22 -17.21
CA VAL A 433 2.88 31.30 -17.43
C VAL A 433 3.93 31.43 -16.32
N ASP A 434 4.19 32.64 -15.84
CA ASP A 434 5.17 32.88 -14.79
C ASP A 434 4.65 32.47 -13.42
N VAL A 435 3.35 32.66 -13.16
CA VAL A 435 2.68 32.06 -11.99
C VAL A 435 2.81 30.54 -12.00
N ALA A 436 2.66 29.90 -13.16
CA ALA A 436 2.87 28.45 -13.27
C ALA A 436 4.32 28.04 -12.97
N LYS A 437 5.32 28.77 -13.48
CA LYS A 437 6.74 28.51 -13.15
C LYS A 437 7.05 28.72 -11.67
N GLU A 438 6.53 29.78 -11.05
CA GLU A 438 6.78 30.13 -9.65
C GLU A 438 6.13 29.11 -8.70
N VAL A 439 4.87 28.77 -8.94
CA VAL A 439 4.05 27.97 -8.01
C VAL A 439 4.15 26.48 -8.29
N ALA A 440 4.15 26.08 -9.57
CA ALA A 440 4.18 24.69 -9.97
C ALA A 440 5.61 24.19 -10.28
N LYS A 441 6.62 25.07 -10.26
CA LYS A 441 8.01 24.76 -10.59
C LYS A 441 8.17 24.02 -11.93
N VAL A 442 7.23 24.26 -12.86
CA VAL A 442 7.21 23.62 -14.17
C VAL A 442 8.17 24.33 -15.12
N THR A 443 8.96 23.54 -15.84
CA THR A 443 9.72 24.01 -17.01
C THR A 443 8.78 24.08 -18.20
N CYS A 444 8.40 25.29 -18.61
CA CYS A 444 7.61 25.49 -19.82
C CYS A 444 8.51 25.36 -21.06
N PRO A 445 8.16 24.50 -22.04
CA PRO A 445 8.74 24.56 -23.38
C PRO A 445 8.63 25.98 -23.97
N ARG A 446 9.52 26.34 -24.89
CA ARG A 446 9.68 27.73 -25.40
C ARG A 446 8.39 28.38 -25.93
N THR A 447 7.34 27.63 -26.24
CA THR A 447 6.12 28.11 -26.92
C THR A 447 4.79 27.76 -26.25
N VAL A 448 4.74 26.82 -25.29
CA VAL A 448 3.46 26.31 -24.72
C VAL A 448 3.56 26.11 -23.21
N ALA A 449 2.61 26.66 -22.45
CA ALA A 449 2.48 26.38 -21.02
C ALA A 449 1.71 25.08 -20.79
N PRO A 450 2.03 24.29 -19.74
CA PRO A 450 1.25 23.10 -19.40
C PRO A 450 -0.23 23.42 -19.24
N GLY A 451 -1.09 22.52 -19.70
CA GLY A 451 -2.53 22.72 -19.70
C GLY A 451 -3.07 22.90 -18.27
N ARG A 452 -4.01 23.84 -18.12
CA ARG A 452 -4.66 24.13 -16.85
C ARG A 452 -6.02 23.47 -16.77
N ARG A 453 -6.30 22.88 -15.61
CA ARG A 453 -7.64 22.41 -15.24
C ARG A 453 -8.20 23.36 -14.21
N GLY A 454 -9.44 23.78 -14.42
CA GLY A 454 -10.15 24.63 -13.47
C GLY A 454 -11.53 24.07 -13.18
N GLY A 455 -12.03 24.36 -11.99
CA GLY A 455 -13.44 24.26 -11.67
C GLY A 455 -14.04 25.66 -11.85
N ALA A 456 -15.17 25.74 -12.53
CA ALA A 456 -15.88 26.98 -12.76
C ALA A 456 -17.37 26.79 -12.49
N GLU A 457 -18.02 27.85 -12.04
CA GLU A 457 -19.47 27.90 -11.90
C GLU A 457 -20.07 28.61 -13.13
N ASP A 458 -21.27 28.25 -13.54
CA ASP A 458 -22.05 29.05 -14.48
C ASP A 458 -22.76 30.23 -13.79
N ASP A 459 -23.52 31.01 -14.55
CA ASP A 459 -24.28 32.15 -14.02
C ASP A 459 -25.44 31.74 -13.08
N GLU A 460 -25.73 30.44 -12.96
CA GLU A 460 -26.74 29.86 -12.06
C GLU A 460 -26.09 29.15 -10.85
N ASP A 461 -24.79 29.37 -10.61
CA ASP A 461 -23.99 28.76 -9.55
C ASP A 461 -23.89 27.22 -9.64
N ASN A 462 -24.08 26.63 -10.82
CA ASN A 462 -23.84 25.20 -11.04
C ASN A 462 -22.36 24.94 -11.35
N ASP A 463 -21.77 23.93 -10.70
CA ASP A 463 -20.39 23.51 -10.95
C ASP A 463 -20.23 22.86 -12.34
N ILE A 464 -19.29 23.36 -13.12
CA ILE A 464 -19.00 22.96 -14.50
C ILE A 464 -17.50 22.68 -14.67
N ASP A 465 -17.20 21.46 -15.10
CA ASP A 465 -15.87 21.08 -15.57
C ASP A 465 -15.56 21.74 -16.91
N ILE A 466 -14.51 22.57 -16.95
CA ILE A 466 -14.05 23.21 -18.19
C ILE A 466 -12.96 22.38 -18.90
N PRO A 467 -12.83 22.49 -20.24
CA PRO A 467 -11.75 21.87 -20.98
C PRO A 467 -10.37 22.29 -20.50
N LEU A 468 -9.37 21.47 -20.84
CA LEU A 468 -7.98 21.83 -20.58
C LEU A 468 -7.64 23.13 -21.32
N VAL A 469 -7.16 24.15 -20.60
CA VAL A 469 -6.75 25.43 -21.21
C VAL A 469 -5.25 25.44 -21.45
N SER A 470 -4.83 25.59 -22.71
CA SER A 470 -3.43 25.72 -23.11
C SER A 470 -3.13 27.14 -23.58
N ILE A 471 -2.02 27.71 -23.11
CA ILE A 471 -1.60 29.07 -23.48
C ILE A 471 -0.32 29.01 -24.28
N TYR A 472 -0.38 29.61 -25.46
CA TYR A 472 0.73 29.82 -26.37
C TYR A 472 1.19 31.27 -26.22
N PHE A 473 2.30 31.46 -25.50
CA PHE A 473 2.77 32.78 -25.05
C PHE A 473 3.91 33.35 -25.91
N ARG A 474 4.23 32.70 -27.03
CA ARG A 474 5.18 33.16 -28.05
C ARG A 474 4.66 32.90 -29.45
#